data_AF-A0A957T867-F1
#
_entry.id   AF-A0A957T867-F1
#
_cell.length_a   1.000
_cell.length_b   1.000
_cell.length_c   1.000
_cell.angle_alpha   90.00
_cell.angle_beta   90.00
_cell.angle_gamma   90.00
#
_symmetry.space_group_name_H-M   'P 1'
#
loop_
_entity.id
_entity.type
_entity.pdbx_description
1 polymer ?
#
loop_
_entity_poly.entity_id
_entity_poly.type
_entity_poly.pdbx_seq_one_letter_code
_entity_poly.pdbx_strand_id
1 'polypeptide(L)'
;RPGQPPDLLWHLAIYLSTAAATPLTLQHGRWPSPSTVRALFERMGLDQAPTFQSSRSEKRMPYLAFLHFLAEAAGLVTHARTMQVTPQAWTWLQSTPSQRRRILWHSFEGADIKIATPYDFPWLRPTPQGGLLLRSQLTTLSTHNYEPLPSFITAIQVQDRLGHLADGEDGAQLALLLTQPLHWLGIVDIAERTTPATPSDLGLRLTPTGAWLLGIDGWDAPPDPPAKPAVIRRGAPDTLHFAPDADPNHLARVAAYTTWASPDFPDTAQQLTLDGERIGRAVAAGVPPAQIFHVLEDALARPLSRRQGQLLRKWVKAAQQANVRTVTVLETADAALMGKLRSRRHSRALLGAPLSPTRSELNPEHLSALIDNLAAQDIFVAPPATPPDPSSGAEAVTADAGLVYLALRLLLRLGAHIPLPIAAPYTQIDEQRRALNQDQIAAADSHVQTIIDEIEALLGGYLRLPAWRIQVDGKGVWPRLQRALANEETITIRYWNAEHTTPTERSITPYYIETRRHVRYLHAYCHLRQEERTFRVDRIECVVEEMRGGDEAEGRVIDS
;
A
#
# COMPACT_ATOMS: atom_id res chain seq x y z
N ARG A 1 8.26 -10.01 33.18
CA ARG A 1 8.83 -9.78 34.53
C ARG A 1 8.83 -8.27 34.77
N PRO A 2 8.46 -7.76 35.96
CA PRO A 2 8.66 -6.35 36.27
C PRO A 2 10.14 -6.00 36.07
N GLY A 3 10.43 -4.96 35.30
CA GLY A 3 11.80 -4.50 35.02
C GLY A 3 12.50 -5.11 33.80
N GLN A 4 11.96 -6.14 33.12
CA GLN A 4 12.56 -6.52 31.83
C GLN A 4 12.09 -5.58 30.71
N PRO A 5 13.00 -5.07 29.88
CA PRO A 5 12.61 -4.22 28.77
C PRO A 5 11.67 -4.98 27.84
N PRO A 6 10.68 -4.30 27.24
CA PRO A 6 9.81 -4.94 26.25
C PRO A 6 10.68 -5.53 25.13
N ASP A 7 10.29 -6.68 24.58
CA ASP A 7 11.04 -7.32 23.49
C ASP A 7 10.87 -6.51 22.20
N LEU A 8 11.68 -5.47 22.08
CA LEU A 8 11.62 -4.50 21.00
C LEU A 8 11.76 -5.17 19.63
N LEU A 9 12.63 -6.18 19.52
CA LEU A 9 12.83 -6.90 18.26
C LEU A 9 11.56 -7.65 17.87
N TRP A 10 10.95 -8.34 18.83
CA TRP A 10 9.71 -9.08 18.62
C TRP A 10 8.53 -8.15 18.31
N HIS A 11 8.38 -7.05 19.04
CA HIS A 11 7.31 -6.08 18.80
C HIS A 11 7.46 -5.38 17.45
N LEU A 12 8.69 -5.00 17.08
CA LEU A 12 8.95 -4.43 15.76
C LEU A 12 8.69 -5.46 14.65
N ALA A 13 9.00 -6.73 14.88
CA ALA A 13 8.65 -7.81 13.97
C ALA A 13 7.13 -7.95 13.79
N ILE A 14 6.34 -7.93 14.87
CA ILE A 14 4.87 -7.94 14.81
C ILE A 14 4.36 -6.73 14.01
N TYR A 15 4.94 -5.55 14.24
CA TYR A 15 4.60 -4.32 13.54
C TYR A 15 4.83 -4.45 12.02
N LEU A 16 6.04 -4.86 11.62
CA LEU A 16 6.40 -5.07 10.22
C LEU A 16 5.58 -6.18 9.58
N SER A 17 5.34 -7.28 10.29
CA SER A 17 4.50 -8.40 9.83
C SER A 17 3.07 -7.96 9.57
N THR A 18 2.53 -7.10 10.44
CA THR A 18 1.20 -6.52 10.29
C THR A 18 1.13 -5.62 9.06
N ALA A 19 2.12 -4.76 8.85
CA ALA A 19 2.21 -3.87 7.70
C ALA A 19 2.43 -4.62 6.38
N ALA A 20 3.22 -5.71 6.39
CA ALA A 20 3.44 -6.57 5.23
C ALA A 20 2.17 -7.35 4.84
N ALA A 21 1.44 -7.86 5.83
CA ALA A 21 0.26 -8.69 5.61
C ALA A 21 -0.95 -7.90 5.13
N THR A 22 -1.08 -6.63 5.52
CA THR A 22 -2.20 -5.77 5.14
C THR A 22 -1.69 -4.33 5.04
N PRO A 23 -1.75 -3.68 3.87
CA PRO A 23 -1.30 -2.29 3.73
C PRO A 23 -2.04 -1.40 4.73
N LEU A 24 -1.30 -0.78 5.66
CA LEU A 24 -1.91 0.05 6.70
C LEU A 24 -2.31 1.40 6.10
N THR A 25 -3.58 1.75 6.23
CA THR A 25 -4.06 3.07 5.82
C THR A 25 -3.57 4.11 6.82
N LEU A 26 -2.89 5.12 6.30
CA LEU A 26 -2.31 6.18 7.10
C LEU A 26 -3.26 7.37 7.18
N GLN A 27 -3.67 7.73 8.39
CA GLN A 27 -4.33 8.99 8.70
C GLN A 27 -3.29 10.12 8.68
N HIS A 28 -3.68 11.25 8.10
CA HIS A 28 -2.82 12.43 7.94
C HIS A 28 -1.47 12.10 7.27
N GLY A 29 -1.42 11.06 6.44
CA GLY A 29 -0.23 10.64 5.71
C GLY A 29 0.87 9.95 6.53
N ARG A 30 0.64 9.69 7.83
CA ARG A 30 1.69 9.09 8.70
C ARG A 30 1.18 8.10 9.73
N TRP A 31 0.03 8.35 10.35
CA TRP A 31 -0.40 7.62 11.54
C TRP A 31 -1.36 6.48 11.20
N PRO A 32 -1.16 5.26 11.72
CA PRO A 32 -2.14 4.19 11.55
C PRO A 32 -3.51 4.56 12.14
N SER A 33 -4.57 3.96 11.59
CA SER A 33 -5.92 4.14 12.12
C SER A 33 -6.06 3.63 13.56
N PRO A 34 -7.01 4.15 14.37
CA PRO A 34 -7.22 3.71 15.74
C PRO A 34 -7.50 2.21 15.89
N SER A 35 -8.14 1.58 14.91
CA SER A 35 -8.37 0.13 14.89
C SER A 35 -7.07 -0.65 14.67
N THR A 36 -6.17 -0.15 13.82
CA THR A 36 -4.84 -0.72 13.60
C THR A 36 -3.99 -0.59 14.86
N VAL A 37 -4.00 0.59 15.50
CA VAL A 37 -3.26 0.83 16.75
C VAL A 37 -3.72 -0.14 17.83
N ARG A 38 -5.04 -0.32 18.00
CA ARG A 38 -5.59 -1.29 18.95
C ARG A 38 -5.15 -2.73 18.63
N ALA A 39 -5.26 -3.14 17.37
CA ALA A 39 -4.86 -4.48 16.96
C ALA A 39 -3.35 -4.74 17.17
N LEU A 40 -2.49 -3.74 16.92
CA LEU A 40 -1.07 -3.82 17.21
C LEU A 40 -0.80 -3.92 18.71
N PHE A 41 -1.51 -3.12 19.52
CA PHE A 41 -1.38 -3.11 20.97
C PHE A 41 -1.76 -4.46 21.60
N GLU A 42 -2.88 -5.05 21.16
CA GLU A 42 -3.34 -6.38 21.57
C GLU A 42 -2.37 -7.48 21.10
N ARG A 43 -1.90 -7.44 19.85
CA ARG A 43 -0.93 -8.43 19.34
C ARG A 43 0.38 -8.40 20.09
N MET A 44 0.87 -7.22 20.46
CA MET A 44 2.10 -7.09 21.25
C MET A 44 1.90 -7.46 22.74
N GLY A 45 0.66 -7.78 23.18
CA GLY A 45 0.36 -8.10 24.57
C GLY A 45 0.58 -6.92 25.53
N LEU A 46 0.56 -5.69 25.01
CA LEU A 46 0.83 -4.48 25.80
C LEU A 46 -0.37 -4.10 26.67
N ASP A 47 -1.57 -4.60 26.36
CA ASP A 47 -2.80 -4.44 27.14
C ASP A 47 -2.75 -5.13 28.51
N GLN A 48 -1.92 -6.17 28.64
CA GLN A 48 -1.74 -6.90 29.89
C GLN A 48 -0.70 -6.24 30.82
N ALA A 49 0.08 -5.29 30.31
CA ALA A 49 1.14 -4.63 31.06
C ALA A 49 0.63 -3.32 31.69
N PRO A 50 0.70 -3.16 33.04
CA PRO A 50 0.19 -1.97 33.72
C PRO A 50 0.94 -0.70 33.34
N THR A 51 2.16 -0.83 32.81
CA THR A 51 3.00 0.27 32.32
C THR A 51 2.44 0.94 31.07
N PHE A 52 1.62 0.24 30.27
CA PHE A 52 1.10 0.77 29.02
C PHE A 52 -0.41 1.05 29.13
N GLN A 53 -0.79 2.29 28.82
CA GLN A 53 -2.20 2.67 28.77
C GLN A 53 -2.70 2.64 27.33
N SER A 54 -3.81 1.95 27.10
CA SER A 54 -4.44 1.91 25.78
C SER A 54 -4.88 3.32 25.36
N SER A 55 -4.56 3.72 24.14
CA SER A 55 -5.02 4.97 23.55
C SER A 55 -5.55 4.75 22.14
N ARG A 56 -6.35 5.70 21.65
CA ARG A 56 -6.88 5.67 20.28
C ARG A 56 -5.90 6.24 19.26
N SER A 57 -4.79 6.81 19.71
CA SER A 57 -3.81 7.50 18.85
C SER A 57 -2.41 7.00 19.16
N GLU A 58 -1.68 6.58 18.12
CA GLU A 58 -0.29 6.15 18.24
C GLU A 58 0.60 7.24 18.84
N LYS A 59 0.40 8.50 18.45
CA LYS A 59 1.13 9.66 19.01
C LYS A 59 1.01 9.76 20.54
N ARG A 60 -0.10 9.29 21.11
CA ARG A 60 -0.34 9.29 22.57
C ARG A 60 0.15 8.01 23.25
N MET A 61 0.80 7.11 22.51
CA MET A 61 1.39 5.87 23.01
C MET A 61 2.88 5.89 22.73
N PRO A 62 3.70 6.43 23.66
CA PRO A 62 5.11 6.71 23.42
C PRO A 62 5.90 5.51 22.89
N TYR A 63 5.57 4.30 23.36
CA TYR A 63 6.23 3.07 22.90
C TYR A 63 5.89 2.68 21.45
N LEU A 64 4.61 2.75 21.04
CA LEU A 64 4.23 2.46 19.65
C LEU A 64 4.77 3.53 18.70
N ALA A 65 4.68 4.80 19.10
CA ALA A 65 5.28 5.91 18.36
C ALA A 65 6.81 5.73 18.23
N PHE A 66 7.46 5.20 19.26
CA PHE A 66 8.89 4.88 19.22
C PHE A 66 9.21 3.72 18.28
N LEU A 67 8.41 2.64 18.27
CA LEU A 67 8.57 1.54 17.31
C LEU A 67 8.42 2.02 15.87
N HIS A 68 7.42 2.86 15.61
CA HIS A 68 7.20 3.44 14.29
C HIS A 68 8.36 4.36 13.90
N PHE A 69 8.82 5.22 14.80
CA PHE A 69 9.99 6.06 14.59
C PHE A 69 11.23 5.24 14.24
N LEU A 70 11.51 4.16 14.98
CA LEU A 70 12.63 3.27 14.68
C LEU A 70 12.48 2.59 13.32
N ALA A 71 11.26 2.16 12.97
CA ALA A 71 10.99 1.57 11.66
C ALA A 71 11.27 2.55 10.52
N GLU A 72 10.90 3.82 10.68
CA GLU A 72 11.14 4.86 9.68
C GLU A 72 12.61 5.27 9.63
N ALA A 73 13.25 5.50 10.79
CA ALA A 73 14.65 5.88 10.89
C ALA A 73 15.60 4.80 10.33
N ALA A 74 15.26 3.52 10.54
CA ALA A 74 16.01 2.39 9.99
C ALA A 74 15.62 2.06 8.52
N GLY A 75 14.76 2.84 7.88
CA GLY A 75 14.34 2.64 6.49
C GLY A 75 13.52 1.36 6.28
N LEU A 76 12.93 0.79 7.33
CA LEU A 76 12.15 -0.45 7.29
C LEU A 76 10.74 -0.23 6.71
N VAL A 77 10.22 1.00 6.83
CA VAL A 77 8.91 1.38 6.28
C VAL A 77 8.99 2.67 5.49
N THR A 78 8.10 2.81 4.50
CA THR A 78 7.93 4.04 3.71
C THR A 78 6.48 4.51 3.73
N HIS A 79 6.30 5.83 3.65
CA HIS A 79 5.00 6.50 3.67
C HIS A 79 4.62 6.98 2.28
N ALA A 80 3.61 6.34 1.68
CA ALA A 80 2.92 6.87 0.49
C ALA A 80 1.46 7.18 0.87
N ARG A 81 0.48 6.53 0.24
CA ARG A 81 -0.91 6.52 0.73
C ARG A 81 -1.17 5.46 1.80
N THR A 82 -0.33 4.42 1.83
CA THR A 82 -0.34 3.36 2.82
C THR A 82 1.09 3.14 3.31
N MET A 83 1.23 2.61 4.52
CA MET A 83 2.53 2.16 5.01
C MET A 83 2.95 0.91 4.23
N GLN A 84 4.16 0.93 3.68
CA GLN A 84 4.74 -0.20 2.96
C GLN A 84 6.04 -0.63 3.61
N VAL A 85 6.27 -1.94 3.66
CA VAL A 85 7.50 -2.56 4.15
C VAL A 85 8.53 -2.56 3.03
N THR A 86 9.75 -2.08 3.33
CA THR A 86 10.82 -1.94 2.32
C THR A 86 11.62 -3.24 2.13
N PRO A 87 12.42 -3.36 1.06
CA PRO A 87 13.42 -4.45 0.95
C PRO A 87 14.39 -4.50 2.13
N GLN A 88 14.71 -3.35 2.73
CA GLN A 88 15.58 -3.25 3.90
C GLN A 88 14.95 -3.91 5.14
N ALA A 89 13.63 -3.84 5.31
CA ALA A 89 12.94 -4.56 6.38
C ALA A 89 13.08 -6.07 6.27
N TRP A 90 13.01 -6.64 5.06
CA TRP A 90 13.23 -8.07 4.85
C TRP A 90 14.67 -8.49 5.14
N THR A 91 15.63 -7.63 4.79
CA THR A 91 17.05 -7.84 5.11
C THR A 91 17.29 -7.78 6.62
N TRP A 92 16.68 -6.82 7.31
CA TRP A 92 16.71 -6.71 8.77
C TRP A 92 16.07 -7.93 9.44
N LEU A 93 14.90 -8.38 8.95
CA LEU A 93 14.25 -9.59 9.44
C LEU A 93 15.13 -10.83 9.24
N GLN A 94 15.94 -10.94 8.19
CA GLN A 94 16.85 -12.07 7.99
C GLN A 94 18.15 -11.99 8.80
N SER A 95 18.49 -10.81 9.33
CA SER A 95 19.71 -10.58 10.10
C SER A 95 19.65 -11.25 11.47
N THR A 96 20.80 -11.52 12.09
CA THR A 96 20.83 -12.10 13.44
C THR A 96 20.30 -11.12 14.49
N PRO A 97 19.82 -11.57 15.66
CA PRO A 97 19.31 -10.68 16.72
C PRO A 97 20.30 -9.56 17.09
N SER A 98 21.58 -9.87 17.21
CA SER A 98 22.64 -8.88 17.45
C SER A 98 22.73 -7.84 16.33
N GLN A 99 22.76 -8.27 15.07
CA GLN A 99 22.77 -7.34 13.92
C GLN A 99 21.52 -6.45 13.88
N ARG A 100 20.34 -7.01 14.16
CA ARG A 100 19.09 -6.26 14.24
C ARG A 100 19.17 -5.14 15.28
N ARG A 101 19.67 -5.44 16.49
CA ARG A 101 19.86 -4.44 17.56
C ARG A 101 20.83 -3.34 17.14
N ARG A 102 21.95 -3.71 16.51
CA ARG A 102 22.96 -2.75 16.03
C ARG A 102 22.38 -1.79 15.00
N ILE A 103 21.59 -2.30 14.05
CA ILE A 103 20.91 -1.46 13.04
C ILE A 103 19.96 -0.47 13.73
N LEU A 104 19.12 -0.94 14.67
CA LEU A 104 18.18 -0.06 15.38
C LEU A 104 18.91 0.98 16.23
N TRP A 105 19.99 0.60 16.91
CA TRP A 105 20.80 1.52 17.70
C TRP A 105 21.42 2.63 16.86
N HIS A 106 22.08 2.28 15.75
CA HIS A 106 22.66 3.30 14.86
C HIS A 106 21.60 4.17 14.19
N SER A 107 20.42 3.60 13.89
CA SER A 107 19.31 4.37 13.33
C SER A 107 18.72 5.32 14.36
N PHE A 108 18.68 4.95 15.64
CA PHE A 108 18.27 5.83 16.73
C PHE A 108 19.29 6.96 16.96
N GLU A 109 20.58 6.63 17.05
CA GLU A 109 21.68 7.57 17.32
C GLU A 109 21.88 8.57 16.15
N GLY A 110 21.70 8.11 14.90
CA GLY A 110 21.93 8.90 13.69
C GLY A 110 20.68 9.45 13.01
N ALA A 111 19.49 9.35 13.65
CA ALA A 111 18.24 9.76 13.01
C ALA A 111 18.23 11.26 12.63
N ASP A 112 17.82 11.57 11.40
CA ASP A 112 17.58 12.96 10.96
C ASP A 112 16.45 13.58 11.81
N ILE A 113 16.67 14.82 12.25
CA ILE A 113 15.68 15.61 12.98
C ILE A 113 14.35 15.70 12.23
N LYS A 114 14.35 15.64 10.90
CA LYS A 114 13.12 15.63 10.06
C LYS A 114 12.28 14.37 10.28
N ILE A 115 12.91 13.22 10.51
CA ILE A 115 12.22 11.96 10.81
C ILE A 115 11.66 12.01 12.22
N ALA A 116 12.44 12.51 13.18
CA ALA A 116 12.05 12.50 14.58
C ALA A 116 10.98 13.56 14.92
N THR A 117 11.09 14.79 14.40
CA THR A 117 10.24 15.96 14.77
C THR A 117 8.74 15.65 14.83
N PRO A 118 8.14 14.95 13.84
CA PRO A 118 6.70 14.74 13.83
C PRO A 118 6.16 13.83 14.94
N TYR A 119 7.02 13.03 15.58
CA TYR A 119 6.64 12.18 16.71
C TYR A 119 6.44 12.94 18.02
N ASP A 120 7.03 14.14 18.17
CA ASP A 120 6.81 15.02 19.32
C ASP A 120 7.02 14.29 20.66
N PHE A 121 8.16 13.63 20.78
CA PHE A 121 8.48 12.79 21.93
C PHE A 121 8.66 13.64 23.21
N PRO A 122 8.21 13.15 24.37
CA PRO A 122 8.30 13.89 25.64
C PRO A 122 9.70 13.86 26.26
N TRP A 123 10.61 13.04 25.74
CA TRP A 123 11.97 12.92 26.24
C TRP A 123 12.95 13.84 25.50
N LEU A 124 14.10 14.04 26.14
CA LEU A 124 15.14 14.94 25.66
C LEU A 124 15.70 14.41 24.35
N ARG A 125 15.91 15.31 23.39
CA ARG A 125 16.66 15.00 22.17
C ARG A 125 18.05 15.61 22.28
N PRO A 126 19.08 14.79 22.53
CA PRO A 126 20.42 15.32 22.62
C PRO A 126 20.84 15.97 21.30
N THR A 127 21.46 17.14 21.38
CA THR A 127 22.26 17.69 20.27
C THR A 127 23.40 16.72 19.93
N PRO A 128 24.07 16.83 18.77
CA PRO A 128 25.23 15.97 18.47
C PRO A 128 26.28 15.97 19.59
N GLN A 129 26.58 17.14 20.17
CA GLN A 129 27.48 17.27 21.31
C GLN A 129 26.90 16.66 22.59
N GLY A 130 25.60 16.92 22.87
CA GLY A 130 24.91 16.32 24.01
C GLY A 130 24.85 14.80 23.92
N GLY A 131 24.76 14.23 22.71
CA GLY A 131 24.76 12.80 22.45
C GLY A 131 26.10 12.17 22.78
N LEU A 132 27.21 12.82 22.41
CA LEU A 132 28.56 12.40 22.80
C LEU A 132 28.76 12.46 24.33
N LEU A 133 28.27 13.52 24.99
CA LEU A 133 28.33 13.64 26.44
C LEU A 133 27.51 12.52 27.11
N LEU A 134 26.26 12.32 26.70
CA LEU A 134 25.41 11.24 27.20
C LEU A 134 26.06 9.87 26.98
N ARG A 135 26.62 9.62 25.80
CA ARG A 135 27.35 8.39 25.48
C ARG A 135 28.52 8.19 26.45
N SER A 136 29.33 9.22 26.69
CA SER A 136 30.45 9.14 27.64
C SER A 136 29.98 8.81 29.06
N GLN A 137 28.87 9.40 29.52
CA GLN A 137 28.32 9.12 30.85
C GLN A 137 27.67 7.74 30.94
N LEU A 138 27.04 7.25 29.87
CA LEU A 138 26.54 5.88 29.85
C LEU A 138 27.67 4.86 29.97
N THR A 139 28.88 5.15 29.48
CA THR A 139 30.04 4.24 29.62
C THR A 139 30.61 4.18 31.03
N THR A 140 30.27 5.13 31.92
CA THR A 140 30.73 5.09 33.32
C THR A 140 29.83 4.22 34.21
N LEU A 141 28.64 3.85 33.73
CA LEU A 141 27.68 3.05 34.49
C LEU A 141 28.18 1.62 34.70
N SER A 142 27.97 1.11 35.91
CA SER A 142 28.22 -0.30 36.19
C SER A 142 27.27 -1.23 35.43
N THR A 143 27.80 -2.36 34.94
CA THR A 143 26.99 -3.48 34.44
C THR A 143 26.46 -4.40 35.54
N HIS A 144 26.98 -4.27 36.76
CA HIS A 144 26.69 -5.17 37.88
C HIS A 144 25.78 -4.51 38.93
N ASN A 145 26.02 -3.22 39.21
CA ASN A 145 25.35 -2.49 40.27
C ASN A 145 24.38 -1.44 39.71
N TYR A 146 23.26 -1.26 40.40
CA TYR A 146 22.34 -0.17 40.10
C TYR A 146 22.79 1.13 40.75
N GLU A 147 22.89 2.18 39.95
CA GLU A 147 23.16 3.55 40.40
C GLU A 147 21.85 4.34 40.53
N PRO A 148 21.69 5.23 41.52
CA PRO A 148 20.49 6.03 41.64
C PRO A 148 20.30 6.95 40.43
N LEU A 149 19.13 6.90 39.78
CA LEU A 149 18.81 7.72 38.61
C LEU A 149 18.99 9.23 38.86
N PRO A 150 18.53 9.82 40.00
CA PRO A 150 18.75 11.24 40.26
C PRO A 150 20.24 11.61 40.37
N SER A 151 21.05 10.72 40.95
CA SER A 151 22.49 10.95 41.10
C SER A 151 23.19 10.94 39.73
N PHE A 152 22.79 10.03 38.85
CA PHE A 152 23.30 9.98 37.49
C PHE A 152 22.92 11.22 36.67
N ILE A 153 21.65 11.66 36.75
CA ILE A 153 21.17 12.89 36.09
C ILE A 153 21.94 14.12 36.58
N THR A 154 22.13 14.24 37.90
CA THR A 154 22.89 15.35 38.50
C THR A 154 24.33 15.36 37.99
N ALA A 155 24.96 14.18 37.88
CA ALA A 155 26.33 14.07 37.37
C ALA A 155 26.45 14.55 35.92
N ILE A 156 25.48 14.18 35.06
CA ILE A 156 25.41 14.66 33.68
C ILE A 156 25.24 16.18 33.62
N GLN A 157 24.29 16.73 34.38
CA GLN A 157 24.00 18.17 34.40
C GLN A 157 25.21 19.00 34.88
N VAL A 158 25.96 18.51 35.87
CA VAL A 158 27.20 19.17 36.35
C VAL A 158 28.29 19.20 35.27
N GLN A 159 28.36 18.19 34.41
CA GLN A 159 29.32 18.13 33.32
C GLN A 159 28.87 18.92 32.07
N ASP A 160 27.56 19.05 31.85
CA ASP A 160 26.99 19.80 30.74
C ASP A 160 27.02 21.33 30.96
N ARG A 161 28.24 21.87 31.10
CA ARG A 161 28.46 23.31 31.35
C ARG A 161 27.95 24.22 30.23
N LEU A 162 27.70 23.67 29.04
CA LEU A 162 27.31 24.39 27.83
C LEU A 162 25.83 24.20 27.48
N GLY A 163 25.07 23.43 28.27
CA GLY A 163 23.63 23.19 28.05
C GLY A 163 23.33 22.43 26.76
N HIS A 164 24.22 21.52 26.33
CA HIS A 164 24.02 20.70 25.14
C HIS A 164 22.93 19.63 25.33
N LEU A 165 22.65 19.28 26.58
CA LEU A 165 21.54 18.48 27.07
C LEU A 165 20.58 19.44 27.79
N ALA A 166 19.95 20.34 27.03
CA ALA A 166 18.97 21.31 27.52
C ALA A 166 17.71 20.61 28.04
N ASP A 167 17.80 20.03 29.22
CA ASP A 167 16.68 19.60 30.04
C ASP A 167 16.33 20.74 31.00
N GLY A 168 15.06 20.86 31.39
CA GLY A 168 14.69 21.83 32.43
C GLY A 168 15.47 21.61 33.73
N GLU A 169 15.35 22.52 34.70
CA GLU A 169 16.06 22.43 35.98
C GLU A 169 15.89 21.07 36.69
N ASP A 170 14.77 20.38 36.45
CA ASP A 170 14.41 19.12 37.10
C ASP A 170 14.95 17.84 36.42
N GLY A 171 15.59 17.92 35.25
CA GLY A 171 16.15 16.73 34.58
C GLY A 171 15.10 15.70 34.10
N ALA A 172 13.85 16.13 33.95
CA ALA A 172 12.71 15.25 33.69
C ALA A 172 12.73 14.61 32.29
N GLN A 173 13.19 15.34 31.27
CA GLN A 173 13.21 14.83 29.90
C GLN A 173 14.34 13.80 29.69
N LEU A 174 15.46 13.98 30.38
CA LEU A 174 16.59 13.06 30.44
C LEU A 174 16.22 11.81 31.23
N ALA A 175 15.49 11.96 32.34
CA ALA A 175 14.92 10.83 33.06
C ALA A 175 14.01 10.00 32.14
N LEU A 176 13.16 10.63 31.34
CA LEU A 176 12.34 9.93 30.35
C LEU A 176 13.18 9.27 29.25
N LEU A 177 14.24 9.92 28.74
CA LEU A 177 15.14 9.35 27.75
C LEU A 177 15.80 8.05 28.25
N LEU A 178 16.26 8.06 29.50
CA LEU A 178 16.90 6.92 30.17
C LEU A 178 15.88 5.81 30.47
N THR A 179 14.71 6.16 31.00
CA THR A 179 13.72 5.19 31.47
C THR A 179 12.84 4.62 30.36
N GLN A 180 12.83 5.25 29.18
CA GLN A 180 12.03 4.83 28.04
C GLN A 180 12.89 4.35 26.87
N PRO A 181 13.28 5.15 25.85
CA PRO A 181 13.89 4.62 24.64
C PRO A 181 15.22 3.89 24.90
N LEU A 182 16.07 4.36 25.82
CA LEU A 182 17.31 3.65 26.15
C LEU A 182 17.05 2.33 26.88
N HIS A 183 16.02 2.29 27.73
CA HIS A 183 15.58 1.05 28.36
C HIS A 183 14.95 0.08 27.34
N TRP A 184 14.07 0.57 26.46
CA TRP A 184 13.41 -0.22 25.42
C TRP A 184 14.39 -0.79 24.39
N LEU A 185 15.43 -0.04 24.03
CA LEU A 185 16.55 -0.52 23.22
C LEU A 185 17.41 -1.57 23.95
N GLY A 186 17.22 -1.68 25.27
CA GLY A 186 17.98 -2.57 26.13
C GLY A 186 19.39 -2.06 26.40
N ILE A 187 19.66 -0.75 26.29
CA ILE A 187 20.94 -0.14 26.66
C ILE A 187 21.09 -0.12 28.18
N VAL A 188 20.03 0.29 28.87
CA VAL A 188 19.98 0.39 30.33
C VAL A 188 18.87 -0.47 30.90
N ASP A 189 19.09 -0.99 32.10
CA ASP A 189 18.09 -1.71 32.88
C ASP A 189 17.66 -0.87 34.08
N ILE A 190 16.40 -0.99 34.47
CA ILE A 190 15.79 -0.16 35.51
C ILE A 190 15.25 -1.07 36.61
N ALA A 191 15.53 -0.73 37.86
CA ALA A 191 14.94 -1.40 39.01
C ALA A 191 14.38 -0.40 40.01
N GLU A 192 13.25 -0.73 40.62
CA GLU A 192 12.73 -0.01 41.79
C GLU A 192 13.55 -0.42 43.02
N ARG A 193 14.11 0.57 43.74
CA ARG A 193 14.91 0.34 44.95
C ARG A 193 14.06 0.25 46.21
N THR A 194 12.87 0.84 46.22
CA THR A 194 11.90 0.83 47.34
C THR A 194 10.47 0.87 46.82
N THR A 195 9.53 0.28 47.58
CA THR A 195 8.08 0.30 47.30
C THR A 195 7.37 1.15 48.37
N PRO A 196 6.56 2.16 48.03
CA PRO A 196 6.15 2.60 46.69
C PRO A 196 7.23 3.41 45.96
N ALA A 197 7.36 3.19 44.64
CA ALA A 197 8.40 3.79 43.82
C ALA A 197 8.10 5.27 43.52
N THR A 198 8.90 6.16 44.07
CA THR A 198 9.06 7.52 43.53
C THR A 198 10.14 7.52 42.43
N PRO A 199 10.18 8.50 41.51
CA PRO A 199 11.26 8.61 40.51
C PRO A 199 12.66 8.63 41.14
N SER A 200 12.75 9.12 42.39
CA SER A 200 13.94 9.11 43.24
C SER A 200 14.42 7.72 43.68
N ASP A 201 13.55 6.72 43.60
CA ASP A 201 13.83 5.34 44.01
C ASP A 201 14.21 4.44 42.84
N LEU A 202 14.28 4.98 41.61
CA LEU A 202 14.71 4.21 40.45
C LEU A 202 16.24 4.10 40.41
N GLY A 203 16.71 2.86 40.26
CA GLY A 203 18.08 2.53 39.95
C GLY A 203 18.26 2.27 38.47
N LEU A 204 19.39 2.67 37.92
CA LEU A 204 19.80 2.47 36.54
C LEU A 204 21.11 1.67 36.51
N ARG A 205 21.22 0.69 35.61
CA ARG A 205 22.49 0.01 35.31
C ARG A 205 22.67 -0.16 33.82
N LEU A 206 23.91 -0.32 33.38
CA LEU A 206 24.20 -0.65 31.99
C LEU A 206 23.95 -2.14 31.74
N THR A 207 23.32 -2.50 30.63
CA THR A 207 23.18 -3.92 30.27
C THR A 207 24.42 -4.41 29.52
N PRO A 208 24.68 -5.74 29.48
CA PRO A 208 25.69 -6.31 28.58
C PRO A 208 25.53 -5.88 27.12
N THR A 209 24.27 -5.84 26.64
CA THR A 209 23.93 -5.39 25.29
C THR A 209 24.26 -3.91 25.09
N GLY A 210 23.99 -3.07 26.09
CA GLY A 210 24.31 -1.66 26.09
C GLY A 210 25.81 -1.41 26.05
N ALA A 211 26.57 -2.11 26.89
CA ALA A 211 28.04 -2.02 26.91
C ALA A 211 28.65 -2.37 25.54
N TRP A 212 28.17 -3.45 24.92
CA TRP A 212 28.57 -3.82 23.57
C TRP A 212 28.18 -2.78 22.50
N LEU A 213 26.94 -2.27 22.51
CA LEU A 213 26.47 -1.27 21.54
C LEU A 213 27.19 0.08 21.68
N LEU A 214 27.57 0.45 22.91
CA LEU A 214 28.38 1.63 23.19
C LEU A 214 29.85 1.47 22.79
N GLY A 215 30.29 0.23 22.52
CA GLY A 215 31.66 -0.10 22.13
C GLY A 215 32.65 -0.09 23.29
N ILE A 216 32.21 -0.49 24.49
CA ILE A 216 33.10 -0.61 25.66
C ILE A 216 34.00 -1.83 25.48
N ASP A 217 35.31 -1.65 25.65
CA ASP A 217 36.29 -2.72 25.54
C ASP A 217 35.97 -3.89 26.48
N GLY A 218 36.13 -5.12 25.99
CA GLY A 218 35.86 -6.35 26.74
C GLY A 218 34.40 -6.82 26.73
N TRP A 219 33.50 -6.13 26.03
CA TRP A 219 32.11 -6.56 25.82
C TRP A 219 31.85 -6.92 24.36
N ASP A 220 31.70 -8.22 24.12
CA ASP A 220 31.30 -8.77 22.82
C ASP A 220 29.78 -8.79 22.62
N ALA A 221 29.36 -9.05 21.38
CA ALA A 221 27.95 -9.22 21.07
C ALA A 221 27.35 -10.35 21.92
N PRO A 222 26.19 -10.13 22.57
CA PRO A 222 25.55 -11.20 23.32
C PRO A 222 25.25 -12.38 22.39
N PRO A 223 25.43 -13.63 22.85
CA PRO A 223 25.21 -14.79 21.99
C PRO A 223 23.77 -14.80 21.50
N ASP A 224 23.60 -14.96 20.19
CA ASP A 224 22.29 -15.02 19.57
C ASP A 224 21.61 -16.36 19.97
N PRO A 225 20.47 -16.33 20.69
CA PRO A 225 19.78 -17.55 21.08
C PRO A 225 19.28 -18.29 19.82
N PRO A 226 19.29 -19.63 19.81
CA PRO A 226 18.75 -20.38 18.68
C PRO A 226 17.26 -20.09 18.54
N ALA A 227 16.84 -19.69 17.33
CA ALA A 227 15.46 -19.38 17.05
C ALA A 227 14.60 -20.65 17.17
N LYS A 228 13.48 -20.57 17.89
CA LYS A 228 12.53 -21.68 17.96
C LYS A 228 11.62 -21.71 16.74
N PRO A 229 11.34 -22.88 16.15
CA PRO A 229 10.35 -22.99 15.09
C PRO A 229 8.93 -22.77 15.62
N ALA A 230 8.03 -22.42 14.73
CA ALA A 230 6.60 -22.36 15.03
C ALA A 230 6.07 -23.76 15.36
N VAL A 231 5.12 -23.83 16.30
CA VAL A 231 4.52 -25.09 16.75
C VAL A 231 3.05 -25.11 16.40
N ILE A 232 2.55 -26.30 16.02
CA ILE A 232 1.12 -26.53 15.80
C ILE A 232 0.62 -27.40 16.96
N ARG A 233 -0.43 -26.95 17.65
CA ARG A 233 -1.03 -27.70 18.76
C ARG A 233 -1.93 -28.84 18.25
N ARG A 234 -2.04 -29.90 19.05
CA ARG A 234 -2.97 -31.01 18.77
C ARG A 234 -4.41 -30.46 18.79
N GLY A 235 -5.16 -30.66 17.70
CA GLY A 235 -6.55 -30.25 17.57
C GLY A 235 -6.81 -29.11 16.57
N ALA A 236 -5.82 -28.25 16.30
CA ALA A 236 -5.92 -27.11 15.37
C ALA A 236 -4.77 -27.14 14.34
N PRO A 237 -4.84 -28.01 13.31
CA PRO A 237 -3.74 -28.22 12.36
C PRO A 237 -3.48 -27.04 11.41
N ASP A 238 -4.38 -26.06 11.39
CA ASP A 238 -4.37 -24.82 10.63
C ASP A 238 -3.86 -23.61 11.43
N THR A 239 -3.60 -23.79 12.73
CA THR A 239 -3.14 -22.73 13.62
C THR A 239 -1.67 -22.91 13.98
N LEU A 240 -0.86 -21.90 13.67
CA LEU A 240 0.55 -21.80 14.01
C LEU A 240 0.72 -20.94 15.26
N HIS A 241 1.55 -21.42 16.19
CA HIS A 241 1.94 -20.71 17.40
C HIS A 241 3.41 -20.33 17.32
N PHE A 242 3.70 -19.04 17.47
CA PHE A 242 5.04 -18.49 17.53
C PHE A 242 5.33 -18.00 18.95
N ALA A 243 6.30 -18.61 19.62
CA ALA A 243 6.80 -18.10 20.89
C ALA A 243 7.61 -16.80 20.68
N PRO A 244 7.80 -15.95 21.71
CA PRO A 244 8.59 -14.72 21.58
C PRO A 244 10.05 -14.93 21.13
N ASP A 245 10.60 -16.12 21.36
CA ASP A 245 11.94 -16.53 20.92
C ASP A 245 11.94 -17.25 19.56
N ALA A 246 10.82 -17.23 18.85
CA ALA A 246 10.76 -17.69 17.46
C ALA A 246 11.42 -16.67 16.52
N ASP A 247 11.83 -17.11 15.33
CA ASP A 247 12.43 -16.19 14.35
C ASP A 247 11.38 -15.17 13.83
N PRO A 248 11.58 -13.86 14.06
CA PRO A 248 10.81 -12.78 13.44
C PRO A 248 10.59 -12.91 11.94
N ASN A 249 11.58 -13.43 11.20
CA ASN A 249 11.47 -13.59 9.75
C ASN A 249 10.37 -14.58 9.38
N HIS A 250 10.28 -15.70 10.10
CA HIS A 250 9.24 -16.70 9.89
C HIS A 250 7.86 -16.14 10.19
N LEU A 251 7.71 -15.38 11.28
CA LEU A 251 6.47 -14.70 11.61
C LEU A 251 6.01 -13.78 10.46
N ALA A 252 6.91 -12.92 9.96
CA ALA A 252 6.60 -11.95 8.93
C ALA A 252 6.23 -12.58 7.58
N ARG A 253 6.94 -13.64 7.18
CA ARG A 253 6.67 -14.35 5.91
C ARG A 253 5.36 -15.13 5.98
N VAL A 254 5.04 -15.73 7.13
CA VAL A 254 3.80 -16.48 7.33
C VAL A 254 2.58 -15.55 7.44
N ALA A 255 2.74 -14.37 8.05
CA ALA A 255 1.66 -13.39 8.25
C ALA A 255 0.91 -13.02 6.96
N ALA A 256 1.57 -13.08 5.80
CA ALA A 256 0.94 -12.85 4.50
C ALA A 256 -0.17 -13.87 4.15
N TYR A 257 -0.07 -15.10 4.67
CA TYR A 257 -0.96 -16.22 4.35
C TYR A 257 -1.93 -16.57 5.48
N THR A 258 -1.86 -15.85 6.60
CA THR A 258 -2.60 -16.15 7.82
C THR A 258 -3.37 -14.94 8.34
N THR A 259 -4.40 -15.20 9.12
CA THR A 259 -5.05 -14.20 9.97
C THR A 259 -4.52 -14.31 11.39
N TRP A 260 -4.43 -13.17 12.07
CA TRP A 260 -4.10 -13.13 13.49
C TRP A 260 -5.32 -13.62 14.27
N ALA A 261 -5.16 -14.68 15.05
CA ALA A 261 -6.20 -15.13 15.97
C ALA A 261 -6.11 -14.31 17.27
N SER A 262 -7.24 -14.15 17.96
CA SER A 262 -7.24 -13.58 19.30
C SER A 262 -6.37 -14.45 20.21
N PRO A 263 -5.51 -13.87 21.07
CA PRO A 263 -4.77 -14.65 22.04
C PRO A 263 -5.77 -15.25 23.05
N ASP A 264 -6.06 -16.54 22.92
CA ASP A 264 -6.84 -17.28 23.94
C ASP A 264 -6.03 -17.52 25.22
N PHE A 265 -4.73 -17.18 25.23
CA PHE A 265 -3.80 -17.49 26.30
C PHE A 265 -3.11 -16.24 26.88
N PRO A 266 -2.80 -16.24 28.19
CA PRO A 266 -1.99 -15.22 28.85
C PRO A 266 -0.47 -15.36 28.56
N ASP A 267 -0.07 -16.29 27.68
CA ASP A 267 1.30 -16.41 27.23
C ASP A 267 1.49 -15.56 25.96
N THR A 268 2.55 -14.75 25.94
CA THR A 268 2.98 -13.81 24.88
C THR A 268 3.19 -14.40 23.47
N ALA A 269 2.82 -15.67 23.25
CA ALA A 269 2.92 -16.36 21.99
C ALA A 269 1.86 -15.86 20.98
N GLN A 270 2.31 -15.61 19.75
CA GLN A 270 1.44 -15.17 18.65
C GLN A 270 0.74 -16.37 18.01
N GLN A 271 -0.57 -16.24 17.79
CA GLN A 271 -1.40 -17.26 17.15
C GLN A 271 -1.85 -16.79 15.77
N LEU A 272 -1.45 -17.54 14.73
CA LEU A 272 -1.76 -17.23 13.33
C LEU A 272 -2.47 -18.42 12.69
N THR A 273 -3.65 -18.19 12.14
CA THR A 273 -4.46 -19.23 11.50
C THR A 273 -4.37 -19.10 9.98
N LEU A 274 -4.11 -20.20 9.28
CA LEU A 274 -4.07 -20.23 7.82
C LEU A 274 -5.43 -19.82 7.23
N ASP A 275 -5.40 -18.88 6.28
CA ASP A 275 -6.60 -18.32 5.67
C ASP A 275 -6.58 -18.58 4.16
N GLY A 276 -7.59 -19.30 3.68
CA GLY A 276 -7.77 -19.62 2.26
C GLY A 276 -7.95 -18.38 1.39
N GLU A 277 -8.54 -17.29 1.90
CA GLU A 277 -8.72 -16.06 1.15
C GLU A 277 -7.38 -15.34 0.94
N ARG A 278 -6.55 -15.27 1.98
CA ARG A 278 -5.20 -14.67 1.92
C ARG A 278 -4.26 -15.48 1.02
N ILE A 279 -4.28 -16.81 1.15
CA ILE A 279 -3.52 -17.70 0.26
C ILE A 279 -4.00 -17.52 -1.18
N GLY A 280 -5.31 -17.42 -1.41
CA GLY A 280 -5.85 -17.20 -2.74
C GLY A 280 -5.42 -15.84 -3.33
N ARG A 281 -5.45 -14.78 -2.53
CA ARG A 281 -4.95 -13.45 -2.93
C ARG A 281 -3.46 -13.47 -3.27
N ALA A 282 -2.64 -14.18 -2.49
CA ALA A 282 -1.21 -14.30 -2.77
C ALA A 282 -0.93 -15.05 -4.08
N VAL A 283 -1.64 -16.15 -4.33
CA VAL A 283 -1.53 -16.89 -5.61
C VAL A 283 -1.99 -16.03 -6.78
N ALA A 284 -3.10 -15.29 -6.63
CA ALA A 284 -3.59 -14.36 -7.65
C ALA A 284 -2.61 -13.20 -7.92
N ALA A 285 -1.82 -12.79 -6.92
CA ALA A 285 -0.75 -11.81 -7.06
C ALA A 285 0.54 -12.38 -7.68
N GLY A 286 0.54 -13.65 -8.10
CA GLY A 286 1.67 -14.29 -8.81
C GLY A 286 2.64 -15.05 -7.91
N VAL A 287 2.34 -15.23 -6.61
CA VAL A 287 3.20 -16.04 -5.72
C VAL A 287 3.06 -17.52 -6.10
N PRO A 288 4.16 -18.22 -6.48
CA PRO A 288 4.09 -19.62 -6.86
C PRO A 288 3.68 -20.47 -5.65
N PRO A 289 2.75 -21.44 -5.81
CA PRO A 289 2.31 -22.29 -4.71
C PRO A 289 3.47 -22.97 -3.98
N ALA A 290 4.50 -23.44 -4.70
CA ALA A 290 5.68 -24.07 -4.10
C ALA A 290 6.39 -23.18 -3.07
N GLN A 291 6.41 -21.86 -3.28
CA GLN A 291 6.98 -20.92 -2.32
C GLN A 291 6.15 -20.83 -1.04
N ILE A 292 4.82 -20.90 -1.14
CA ILE A 292 3.92 -20.91 0.04
C ILE A 292 4.17 -22.16 0.89
N PHE A 293 4.33 -23.33 0.25
CA PHE A 293 4.68 -24.57 0.94
C PHE A 293 6.02 -24.43 1.66
N HIS A 294 7.06 -23.97 0.95
CA HIS A 294 8.40 -23.80 1.51
C HIS A 294 8.43 -22.85 2.70
N VAL A 295 7.76 -21.69 2.62
CA VAL A 295 7.66 -20.73 3.74
C VAL A 295 7.07 -21.36 5.00
N LEU A 296 6.02 -22.17 4.85
CA LEU A 296 5.36 -22.82 5.98
C LEU A 296 6.21 -23.97 6.54
N GLU A 297 6.89 -24.74 5.69
CA GLU A 297 7.78 -25.83 6.10
C GLU A 297 9.02 -25.31 6.84
N ASP A 298 9.60 -24.21 6.35
CA ASP A 298 10.71 -23.50 7.00
C ASP A 298 10.30 -22.99 8.38
N ALA A 299 9.14 -22.32 8.47
CA ALA A 299 8.64 -21.79 9.72
C ALA A 299 8.37 -22.88 10.77
N LEU A 300 7.94 -24.07 10.35
CA LEU A 300 7.67 -25.21 11.22
C LEU A 300 8.91 -26.10 11.46
N ALA A 301 10.01 -25.85 10.74
CA ALA A 301 11.19 -26.71 10.66
C ALA A 301 10.86 -28.19 10.38
N ARG A 302 9.79 -28.46 9.62
CA ARG A 302 9.35 -29.81 9.26
C ARG A 302 8.43 -29.78 8.02
N PRO A 303 8.33 -30.88 7.27
CA PRO A 303 7.39 -30.97 6.17
C PRO A 303 5.93 -30.84 6.64
N LEU A 304 5.09 -30.27 5.78
CA LEU A 304 3.65 -30.15 6.06
C LEU A 304 3.00 -31.54 6.13
N SER A 305 2.05 -31.70 7.05
CA SER A 305 1.28 -32.94 7.14
C SER A 305 0.41 -33.14 5.90
N ARG A 306 0.03 -34.40 5.61
CA ARG A 306 -0.85 -34.73 4.47
C ARG A 306 -2.15 -33.92 4.47
N ARG A 307 -2.75 -33.70 5.66
CA ARG A 307 -3.98 -32.91 5.82
C ARG A 307 -3.75 -31.44 5.44
N GLN A 308 -2.67 -30.83 5.91
CA GLN A 308 -2.32 -29.44 5.58
C GLN A 308 -2.02 -29.28 4.10
N GLY A 309 -1.24 -30.20 3.52
CA GLY A 309 -0.93 -30.16 2.10
C GLY A 309 -2.17 -30.31 1.21
N GLN A 310 -3.15 -31.13 1.59
CA GLN A 310 -4.44 -31.24 0.89
C GLN A 310 -5.25 -29.95 0.97
N LEU A 311 -5.29 -29.34 2.15
CA LEU A 311 -6.05 -28.10 2.40
C LEU A 311 -5.44 -26.91 1.66
N LEU A 312 -4.11 -26.77 1.64
CA LEU A 312 -3.43 -25.76 0.81
C LEU A 312 -3.70 -25.98 -0.68
N ARG A 313 -3.56 -27.22 -1.19
CA ARG A 313 -3.85 -27.51 -2.61
C ARG A 313 -5.30 -27.20 -2.97
N LYS A 314 -6.24 -27.45 -2.06
CA LYS A 314 -7.66 -27.10 -2.25
C LYS A 314 -7.83 -25.60 -2.42
N TRP A 315 -7.21 -24.77 -1.57
CA TRP A 315 -7.30 -23.32 -1.67
C TRP A 315 -6.58 -22.75 -2.88
N VAL A 316 -5.38 -23.25 -3.22
CA VAL A 316 -4.67 -22.89 -4.46
C VAL A 316 -5.53 -23.18 -5.68
N LYS A 317 -6.14 -24.37 -5.74
CA LYS A 317 -7.04 -24.74 -6.84
C LYS A 317 -8.28 -23.84 -6.91
N ALA A 318 -8.84 -23.46 -5.76
CA ALA A 318 -9.98 -22.54 -5.70
C ALA A 318 -9.61 -21.13 -6.18
N ALA A 319 -8.41 -20.66 -5.86
CA ALA A 319 -7.92 -19.34 -6.27
C ALA A 319 -7.64 -19.23 -7.77
N GLN A 320 -7.30 -20.36 -8.43
CA GLN A 320 -6.99 -20.43 -9.86
C GLN A 320 -8.22 -20.68 -10.75
N GLN A 321 -9.45 -20.59 -10.21
CA GLN A 321 -10.67 -20.84 -10.99
C GLN A 321 -10.94 -19.80 -12.08
N ALA A 322 -10.42 -18.57 -11.91
CA ALA A 322 -10.53 -17.52 -12.91
C ALA A 322 -9.18 -16.80 -13.04
N ASN A 323 -8.67 -16.73 -14.26
CA ASN A 323 -7.42 -16.02 -14.57
C ASN A 323 -7.75 -14.83 -15.47
N VAL A 324 -7.43 -13.62 -15.00
CA VAL A 324 -7.46 -12.42 -15.83
C VAL A 324 -6.10 -12.31 -16.52
N ARG A 325 -6.10 -12.30 -17.85
CA ARG A 325 -4.90 -12.13 -18.67
C ARG A 325 -5.08 -10.94 -19.60
N THR A 326 -4.04 -10.12 -19.72
CA THR A 326 -3.98 -9.08 -20.75
C THR A 326 -3.47 -9.73 -22.03
N VAL A 327 -4.27 -9.68 -23.09
CA VAL A 327 -3.92 -10.22 -24.41
C VAL A 327 -4.04 -9.13 -25.46
N THR A 328 -3.11 -9.10 -26.43
CA THR A 328 -3.25 -8.27 -27.61
C THR A 328 -4.22 -8.95 -28.57
N VAL A 329 -5.21 -8.22 -29.07
CA VAL A 329 -6.26 -8.77 -29.94
C VAL A 329 -6.15 -8.17 -31.33
N LEU A 330 -6.08 -9.02 -32.35
CA LEU A 330 -6.26 -8.60 -33.74
C LEU A 330 -7.75 -8.63 -34.08
N GLU A 331 -8.29 -7.50 -34.50
CA GLU A 331 -9.65 -7.36 -35.01
C GLU A 331 -9.63 -7.11 -36.52
N THR A 332 -10.45 -7.86 -37.25
CA THR A 332 -10.63 -7.68 -38.69
C THR A 332 -12.02 -7.12 -38.98
N ALA A 333 -12.16 -6.35 -40.06
CA ALA A 333 -13.44 -5.77 -40.47
C ALA A 333 -14.53 -6.81 -40.82
N ASP A 334 -14.15 -8.04 -41.20
CA ASP A 334 -15.09 -9.11 -41.59
C ASP A 334 -14.56 -10.49 -41.17
N ALA A 335 -15.47 -11.38 -40.76
CA ALA A 335 -15.18 -12.76 -40.39
C ALA A 335 -14.61 -13.57 -41.57
N ALA A 336 -14.99 -13.24 -42.81
CA ALA A 336 -14.42 -13.87 -44.01
C ALA A 336 -12.92 -13.58 -44.15
N LEU A 337 -12.47 -12.38 -43.75
CA LEU A 337 -11.07 -11.97 -43.79
C LEU A 337 -10.27 -12.67 -42.69
N MET A 338 -10.78 -12.73 -41.45
CA MET A 338 -10.18 -13.54 -40.38
C MET A 338 -10.08 -15.03 -40.77
N GLY A 339 -11.10 -15.57 -41.44
CA GLY A 339 -11.09 -16.94 -41.96
C GLY A 339 -9.96 -17.19 -42.98
N LYS A 340 -9.73 -16.25 -43.90
CA LYS A 340 -8.62 -16.30 -44.87
C LYS A 340 -7.25 -16.19 -44.18
N LEU A 341 -7.12 -15.36 -43.14
CA LEU A 341 -5.88 -15.26 -42.38
C LEU A 341 -5.58 -16.55 -41.59
N ARG A 342 -6.61 -17.21 -41.04
CA ARG A 342 -6.44 -18.47 -40.30
C ARG A 342 -6.26 -19.71 -41.17
N SER A 343 -6.67 -19.67 -42.43
CA SER A 343 -6.43 -20.77 -43.39
C SER A 343 -5.01 -20.77 -43.96
N ARG A 344 -4.31 -19.63 -43.90
CA ARG A 344 -2.91 -19.49 -44.33
C ARG A 344 -1.94 -19.93 -43.24
N ARG A 345 -1.04 -20.86 -43.58
CA ARG A 345 -0.09 -21.46 -42.62
C ARG A 345 0.80 -20.44 -41.91
N HIS A 346 1.27 -19.42 -42.62
CA HIS A 346 2.19 -18.41 -42.08
C HIS A 346 1.49 -17.45 -41.12
N SER A 347 0.33 -16.91 -41.50
CA SER A 347 -0.46 -16.02 -40.63
C SER A 347 -1.08 -16.78 -39.44
N ARG A 348 -1.47 -18.05 -39.61
CA ARG A 348 -1.93 -18.92 -38.52
C ARG A 348 -0.84 -19.18 -37.46
N ALA A 349 0.44 -19.20 -37.84
CA ALA A 349 1.54 -19.39 -36.89
C ALA A 349 1.75 -18.15 -35.99
N LEU A 350 1.30 -16.97 -36.44
CA LEU A 350 1.42 -15.70 -35.73
C LEU A 350 0.15 -15.37 -34.92
N LEU A 351 -0.98 -16.02 -35.21
CA LEU A 351 -2.26 -15.87 -34.53
C LEU A 351 -2.43 -16.91 -33.42
N GLY A 352 -2.86 -16.44 -32.24
CA GLY A 352 -3.20 -17.25 -31.08
C GLY A 352 -4.61 -17.86 -31.15
N ALA A 353 -5.18 -18.14 -29.99
CA ALA A 353 -6.53 -18.70 -29.90
C ALA A 353 -7.59 -17.73 -30.44
N PRO A 354 -8.62 -18.22 -31.16
CA PRO A 354 -9.71 -17.36 -31.61
C PRO A 354 -10.58 -16.92 -30.42
N LEU A 355 -10.90 -15.63 -30.37
CA LEU A 355 -11.81 -15.06 -29.38
C LEU A 355 -13.22 -14.88 -29.96
N SER A 356 -13.33 -14.56 -31.25
CA SER A 356 -14.58 -14.46 -31.99
C SER A 356 -14.35 -14.72 -33.49
N PRO A 357 -15.40 -14.77 -34.33
CA PRO A 357 -15.23 -14.88 -35.79
C PRO A 357 -14.41 -13.75 -36.44
N THR A 358 -14.33 -12.57 -35.80
CA THR A 358 -13.59 -11.39 -36.27
C THR A 358 -12.37 -11.04 -35.42
N ARG A 359 -12.16 -11.75 -34.29
CA ARG A 359 -11.11 -11.42 -33.30
C ARG A 359 -10.26 -12.63 -32.94
N SER A 360 -8.95 -12.45 -32.92
CA SER A 360 -7.99 -13.49 -32.53
C SER A 360 -6.98 -12.94 -31.55
N GLU A 361 -6.55 -13.77 -30.60
CA GLU A 361 -5.39 -13.44 -29.76
C GLU A 361 -4.15 -13.32 -30.64
N LEU A 362 -3.25 -12.44 -30.23
CA LEU A 362 -1.96 -12.20 -30.85
C LEU A 362 -0.90 -12.10 -29.76
N ASN A 363 0.23 -12.76 -29.96
CA ASN A 363 1.40 -12.54 -29.11
C ASN A 363 2.03 -11.18 -29.49
N PRO A 364 2.20 -10.23 -28.55
CA PRO A 364 2.81 -8.93 -28.85
C PRO A 364 4.20 -9.02 -29.51
N GLU A 365 4.98 -10.08 -29.25
CA GLU A 365 6.29 -10.29 -29.89
C GLU A 365 6.21 -10.55 -31.40
N HIS A 366 5.07 -11.03 -31.89
CA HIS A 366 4.83 -11.35 -33.31
C HIS A 366 4.08 -10.25 -34.06
N LEU A 367 3.82 -9.11 -33.40
CA LEU A 367 3.05 -8.00 -33.95
C LEU A 367 3.72 -7.39 -35.19
N SER A 368 5.03 -7.14 -35.14
CA SER A 368 5.79 -6.58 -36.26
C SER A 368 5.79 -7.53 -37.47
N ALA A 369 6.11 -8.81 -37.24
CA ALA A 369 6.11 -9.82 -38.29
C ALA A 369 4.72 -10.03 -38.92
N LEU A 370 3.65 -9.88 -38.14
CA LEU A 370 2.28 -9.93 -38.66
C LEU A 370 1.97 -8.68 -39.50
N ILE A 371 2.34 -7.47 -39.04
CA ILE A 371 2.14 -6.22 -39.77
C ILE A 371 2.84 -6.28 -41.13
N ASP A 372 4.10 -6.74 -41.16
CA ASP A 372 4.87 -6.88 -42.41
C ASP A 372 4.22 -7.90 -43.35
N ASN A 373 3.72 -9.02 -42.81
CA ASN A 373 3.05 -10.06 -43.59
C ASN A 373 1.71 -9.58 -44.18
N LEU A 374 0.95 -8.78 -43.43
CA LEU A 374 -0.31 -8.22 -43.85
C LEU A 374 -0.12 -7.07 -44.86
N ALA A 375 0.90 -6.23 -44.65
CA ALA A 375 1.30 -5.18 -45.59
C ALA A 375 1.73 -5.76 -46.95
N ALA A 376 2.46 -6.89 -46.96
CA ALA A 376 2.79 -7.62 -48.18
C ALA A 376 1.57 -8.20 -48.93
N GLN A 377 0.37 -8.13 -48.34
CA GLN A 377 -0.89 -8.61 -48.89
C GLN A 377 -1.90 -7.48 -49.13
N ASP A 378 -1.44 -6.22 -49.15
CA ASP A 378 -2.27 -5.01 -49.24
C ASP A 378 -3.31 -4.87 -48.12
N ILE A 379 -3.09 -5.53 -46.97
CA ILE A 379 -3.93 -5.42 -45.78
C ILE A 379 -3.19 -4.54 -44.78
N PHE A 380 -3.58 -3.28 -44.72
CA PHE A 380 -2.99 -2.32 -43.78
C PHE A 380 -3.68 -2.42 -42.42
N VAL A 381 -2.91 -2.72 -41.38
CA VAL A 381 -3.38 -2.76 -40.00
C VAL A 381 -3.22 -1.37 -39.41
N ALA A 382 -4.29 -0.79 -38.87
CA ALA A 382 -4.15 0.41 -38.04
C ALA A 382 -3.25 0.05 -36.85
N PRO A 383 -2.19 0.83 -36.54
CA PRO A 383 -1.35 0.54 -35.40
C PRO A 383 -2.24 0.41 -34.15
N PRO A 384 -1.93 -0.50 -33.22
CA PRO A 384 -2.67 -0.56 -31.96
C PRO A 384 -2.69 0.86 -31.41
N ALA A 385 -3.88 1.38 -31.07
CA ALA A 385 -4.01 2.73 -30.56
C ALA A 385 -3.12 2.84 -29.32
N THR A 386 -1.92 3.38 -29.50
CA THR A 386 -0.94 3.52 -28.44
C THR A 386 -1.62 4.45 -27.44
N PRO A 387 -1.84 4.05 -26.17
CA PRO A 387 -1.92 5.08 -25.15
C PRO A 387 -0.65 5.91 -25.33
N PRO A 388 -0.72 7.26 -25.40
CA PRO A 388 0.47 8.06 -25.65
C PRO A 388 1.53 7.66 -24.63
N ASP A 389 2.59 7.02 -25.10
CA ASP A 389 3.68 6.58 -24.24
C ASP A 389 4.48 7.83 -23.86
N PRO A 390 4.52 8.21 -22.57
CA PRO A 390 5.19 9.43 -22.12
C PRO A 390 6.71 9.41 -22.32
N SER A 391 7.28 8.32 -22.84
CA SER A 391 8.72 8.11 -22.96
C SER A 391 9.27 8.10 -24.40
N SER A 392 8.42 8.14 -25.43
CA SER A 392 8.85 8.21 -26.83
C SER A 392 9.19 9.64 -27.28
N GLY A 393 10.19 10.22 -26.61
CA GLY A 393 10.76 11.53 -26.92
C GLY A 393 12.06 11.80 -26.17
N ALA A 394 12.69 10.78 -25.59
CA ALA A 394 14.02 10.89 -24.99
C ALA A 394 15.12 10.60 -26.03
N GLU A 395 15.08 11.31 -27.17
CA GLU A 395 16.36 11.86 -27.62
C GLU A 395 16.70 12.93 -26.60
N ALA A 396 17.89 12.86 -26.02
CA ALA A 396 18.43 13.89 -25.16
C ALA A 396 18.66 15.17 -25.98
N VAL A 397 17.58 15.83 -26.40
CA VAL A 397 17.59 17.26 -26.60
C VAL A 397 17.85 17.80 -25.21
N THR A 398 19.00 18.44 -25.04
CA THR A 398 19.28 19.30 -23.89
C THR A 398 18.18 20.36 -23.85
N ALA A 399 17.06 20.02 -23.20
CA ALA A 399 15.88 20.85 -23.15
C ALA A 399 16.28 22.11 -22.38
N ASP A 400 16.06 23.26 -23.03
CA ASP A 400 16.27 24.56 -22.42
C ASP A 400 15.56 24.59 -21.06
N ALA A 401 16.30 24.95 -20.00
CA ALA A 401 15.79 24.98 -18.62
C ALA A 401 14.48 25.77 -18.52
N GLY A 402 14.30 26.78 -19.39
CA GLY A 402 13.08 27.57 -19.51
C GLY A 402 11.87 26.75 -19.96
N LEU A 403 12.03 25.88 -20.96
CA LEU A 403 10.96 25.02 -21.48
C LEU A 403 10.58 23.93 -20.47
N VAL A 404 11.57 23.35 -19.78
CA VAL A 404 11.33 22.35 -18.74
C VAL A 404 10.57 22.98 -17.57
N TYR A 405 10.99 24.17 -17.12
CA TYR A 405 10.31 24.92 -16.07
C TYR A 405 8.86 25.26 -16.45
N LEU A 406 8.63 25.76 -17.67
CA LEU A 406 7.30 26.07 -18.20
C LEU A 406 6.39 24.83 -18.22
N ALA A 407 6.88 23.69 -18.71
CA ALA A 407 6.11 22.45 -18.79
C ALA A 407 5.71 21.93 -17.40
N LEU A 408 6.64 21.97 -16.43
CA LEU A 408 6.37 21.54 -15.06
C LEU A 408 5.35 22.47 -14.36
N ARG A 409 5.44 23.79 -14.59
CA ARG A 409 4.48 24.77 -14.06
C ARG A 409 3.09 24.58 -14.66
N LEU A 410 2.99 24.31 -15.97
CA LEU A 410 1.72 24.02 -16.63
C LEU A 410 1.08 22.75 -16.07
N LEU A 411 1.86 21.67 -15.88
CA LEU A 411 1.40 20.43 -15.26
C LEU A 411 0.84 20.65 -13.86
N LEU A 412 1.52 21.41 -13.00
CA LEU A 412 1.01 21.71 -11.66
C LEU A 412 -0.30 22.50 -11.70
N ARG A 413 -0.42 23.49 -12.60
CA ARG A 413 -1.64 24.29 -12.72
C ARG A 413 -2.81 23.45 -13.23
N LEU A 414 -2.57 22.60 -14.24
CA LEU A 414 -3.58 21.65 -14.72
C LEU A 414 -3.99 20.64 -13.64
N GLY A 415 -3.07 20.26 -12.74
CA GLY A 415 -3.35 19.40 -11.59
C GLY A 415 -4.38 19.96 -10.61
N ALA A 416 -4.63 21.28 -10.61
CA ALA A 416 -5.71 21.88 -9.84
C ALA A 416 -7.10 21.62 -10.45
N HIS A 417 -7.17 21.37 -11.76
CA HIS A 417 -8.43 21.18 -12.49
C HIS A 417 -8.68 19.70 -12.85
N ILE A 418 -7.64 18.86 -12.91
CA ILE A 418 -7.73 17.44 -13.30
C ILE A 418 -6.83 16.60 -12.37
N PRO A 419 -7.31 15.47 -11.83
CA PRO A 419 -6.47 14.59 -11.03
C PRO A 419 -5.37 13.97 -11.90
N LEU A 420 -4.11 14.35 -11.65
CA LEU A 420 -2.96 13.82 -12.38
C LEU A 420 -2.46 12.49 -11.77
N PRO A 421 -2.03 11.52 -12.60
CA PRO A 421 -1.55 10.21 -12.15
C PRO A 421 -0.12 10.24 -11.58
N ILE A 422 0.57 11.38 -11.61
CA ILE A 422 1.96 11.54 -11.17
C ILE A 422 1.98 12.48 -9.96
N ALA A 423 2.78 12.15 -8.94
CA ALA A 423 2.99 13.04 -7.80
C ALA A 423 3.72 14.32 -8.25
N ALA A 424 3.29 15.47 -7.76
CA ALA A 424 3.81 16.77 -8.14
C ALA A 424 5.35 16.86 -7.96
N PRO A 425 6.13 17.06 -9.05
CA PRO A 425 7.60 17.02 -9.03
C PRO A 425 8.19 18.37 -8.56
N TYR A 426 7.91 18.76 -7.31
CA TYR A 426 8.35 20.05 -6.76
C TYR A 426 9.88 20.22 -6.75
N THR A 427 10.63 19.15 -6.56
CA THR A 427 12.11 19.18 -6.53
C THR A 427 12.71 19.59 -7.88
N GLN A 428 12.17 19.05 -8.99
CA GLN A 428 12.63 19.40 -10.33
C GLN A 428 12.29 20.86 -10.69
N ILE A 429 11.18 21.39 -10.19
CA ILE A 429 10.80 22.80 -10.39
C ILE A 429 11.77 23.73 -9.67
N ASP A 430 12.14 23.40 -8.43
CA ASP A 430 13.10 24.20 -7.66
C ASP A 430 14.50 24.18 -8.28
N GLU A 431 14.92 23.02 -8.82
CA GLU A 431 16.17 22.88 -9.55
C GLU A 431 16.20 23.75 -10.82
N GLN A 432 15.16 23.69 -11.65
CA GLN A 432 15.08 24.52 -12.86
C GLN A 432 14.93 26.01 -12.55
N ARG A 433 14.19 26.36 -11.49
CA ARG A 433 14.02 27.75 -11.04
C ARG A 433 15.34 28.38 -10.62
N ARG A 434 16.25 27.62 -10.02
CA ARG A 434 17.60 28.12 -9.64
C ARG A 434 18.50 28.37 -10.87
N ALA A 435 18.21 27.72 -11.99
CA ALA A 435 18.97 27.85 -13.23
C ALA A 435 18.49 29.02 -14.13
N LEU A 436 17.36 29.65 -13.82
CA LEU A 436 16.73 30.72 -14.62
C LEU A 436 16.82 32.09 -13.92
N ASN A 437 16.88 33.16 -14.71
CA ASN A 437 16.80 34.54 -14.19
C ASN A 437 15.33 34.97 -13.95
N GLN A 438 15.14 36.07 -13.21
CA GLN A 438 13.78 36.53 -12.85
C GLN A 438 12.91 36.88 -14.06
N ASP A 439 13.50 37.42 -15.12
CA ASP A 439 12.78 37.80 -16.35
C ASP A 439 12.28 36.57 -17.12
N GLN A 440 13.10 35.51 -17.19
CA GLN A 440 12.74 34.22 -17.80
C GLN A 440 11.64 33.51 -17.01
N ILE A 441 11.70 33.56 -15.68
CA ILE A 441 10.65 32.99 -14.80
C ILE A 441 9.32 33.74 -15.02
N ALA A 442 9.35 35.07 -15.06
CA ALA A 442 8.16 35.88 -15.29
C ALA A 442 7.55 35.64 -16.68
N ALA A 443 8.38 35.54 -17.72
CA ALA A 443 7.93 35.24 -19.08
C ALA A 443 7.30 33.83 -19.19
N ALA A 444 7.89 32.83 -18.52
CA ALA A 444 7.36 31.48 -18.48
C ALA A 444 6.02 31.40 -17.72
N ASP A 445 5.92 32.06 -16.56
CA ASP A 445 4.69 32.10 -15.78
C ASP A 445 3.56 32.83 -16.53
N SER A 446 3.88 33.90 -17.27
CA SER A 446 2.92 34.60 -18.14
C SER A 446 2.42 33.69 -19.27
N HIS A 447 3.31 32.94 -19.92
CA HIS A 447 2.91 31.99 -20.97
C HIS A 447 2.02 30.87 -20.41
N VAL A 448 2.37 30.32 -19.24
CA VAL A 448 1.53 29.31 -18.57
C VAL A 448 0.14 29.86 -18.29
N GLN A 449 0.04 31.12 -17.83
CA GLN A 449 -1.25 31.74 -17.57
C GLN A 449 -2.07 31.90 -18.86
N THR A 450 -1.46 32.38 -19.95
CA THR A 450 -2.13 32.48 -21.26
C THR A 450 -2.64 31.12 -21.75
N ILE A 451 -1.83 30.06 -21.64
CA ILE A 451 -2.23 28.71 -22.05
C ILE A 451 -3.38 28.20 -21.17
N ILE A 452 -3.35 28.44 -19.86
CA ILE A 452 -4.45 28.06 -18.97
C ILE A 452 -5.72 28.84 -19.32
N ASP A 453 -5.63 30.15 -19.56
CA ASP A 453 -6.77 30.97 -19.95
C ASP A 453 -7.35 30.53 -21.31
N GLU A 454 -6.49 30.14 -22.27
CA GLU A 454 -6.91 29.56 -23.56
C GLU A 454 -7.55 28.18 -23.40
N ILE A 455 -7.00 27.32 -22.54
CA ILE A 455 -7.59 26.01 -22.21
C ILE A 455 -8.93 26.22 -21.50
N GLU A 456 -9.04 27.16 -20.57
CA GLU A 456 -10.29 27.51 -19.90
C GLU A 456 -11.31 28.08 -20.89
N ALA A 457 -10.88 28.90 -21.86
CA ALA A 457 -11.73 29.39 -22.93
C ALA A 457 -12.20 28.27 -23.89
N LEU A 458 -11.31 27.32 -24.24
CA LEU A 458 -11.63 26.11 -25.03
C LEU A 458 -12.56 25.15 -24.27
N LEU A 459 -12.38 25.03 -22.95
CA LEU A 459 -13.26 24.26 -22.06
C LEU A 459 -14.59 25.00 -21.82
N GLY A 460 -14.62 26.31 -22.03
CA GLY A 460 -15.76 27.25 -22.03
C GLY A 460 -16.79 27.03 -23.15
N GLY A 461 -17.11 25.77 -23.44
CA GLY A 461 -18.15 25.34 -24.39
C GLY A 461 -18.53 23.87 -24.25
N TYR A 462 -17.65 23.01 -23.70
CA TYR A 462 -17.91 21.58 -23.53
C TYR A 462 -18.29 21.14 -22.11
N LEU A 463 -18.27 22.04 -21.13
CA LEU A 463 -18.68 21.80 -19.76
C LEU A 463 -19.84 22.70 -19.32
N ARG A 464 -20.98 22.61 -20.03
CA ARG A 464 -22.29 22.99 -19.50
C ARG A 464 -23.32 21.88 -19.71
N LEU A 465 -23.30 20.91 -18.80
CA LEU A 465 -24.48 20.64 -17.98
C LEU A 465 -24.02 20.64 -16.51
N PRO A 466 -24.72 21.34 -15.61
CA PRO A 466 -24.34 21.39 -14.19
C PRO A 466 -24.45 20.00 -13.57
N ALA A 467 -23.39 19.59 -12.87
CA ALA A 467 -23.16 18.27 -12.26
C ALA A 467 -24.12 17.88 -11.10
N TRP A 468 -25.31 18.50 -10.99
CA TRP A 468 -26.32 18.17 -9.97
C TRP A 468 -27.72 17.89 -10.53
N ARG A 469 -27.87 17.55 -11.82
CA ARG A 469 -29.19 17.18 -12.39
C ARG A 469 -29.31 15.85 -13.15
N ILE A 470 -28.30 14.98 -13.15
CA ILE A 470 -28.50 13.57 -13.48
C ILE A 470 -27.90 12.73 -12.36
N GLN A 471 -28.66 12.53 -11.29
CA GLN A 471 -28.43 11.38 -10.43
C GLN A 471 -28.73 10.14 -11.27
N VAL A 472 -27.70 9.44 -11.75
CA VAL A 472 -27.83 8.06 -12.22
C VAL A 472 -27.98 7.16 -10.98
N ASP A 473 -29.05 7.40 -10.21
CA ASP A 473 -29.72 6.38 -9.41
C ASP A 473 -31.16 6.74 -8.99
N GLY A 474 -31.84 7.67 -9.68
CA GLY A 474 -33.22 8.03 -9.33
C GLY A 474 -34.32 7.07 -9.86
N LYS A 475 -34.00 6.18 -10.82
CA LYS A 475 -35.00 5.36 -11.55
C LYS A 475 -34.58 3.90 -11.84
N GLY A 476 -33.61 3.34 -11.12
CA GLY A 476 -33.26 1.91 -11.27
C GLY A 476 -32.79 1.50 -12.69
N VAL A 477 -32.17 2.42 -13.44
CA VAL A 477 -31.67 2.18 -14.80
C VAL A 477 -30.62 1.06 -14.82
N TRP A 478 -29.76 1.03 -13.80
CA TRP A 478 -28.65 0.08 -13.76
C TRP A 478 -29.08 -1.39 -13.60
N PRO A 479 -29.94 -1.77 -12.62
CA PRO A 479 -30.49 -3.13 -12.54
C PRO A 479 -31.22 -3.57 -13.81
N ARG A 480 -31.90 -2.65 -14.50
CA ARG A 480 -32.62 -2.92 -15.75
C ARG A 480 -31.67 -3.19 -16.92
N LEU A 481 -30.60 -2.41 -17.04
CA LEU A 481 -29.54 -2.66 -18.03
C LEU A 481 -28.85 -4.01 -17.78
N GLN A 482 -28.58 -4.35 -16.52
CA GLN A 482 -27.99 -5.64 -16.16
C GLN A 482 -28.91 -6.82 -16.53
N ARG A 483 -30.22 -6.69 -16.32
CA ARG A 483 -31.20 -7.70 -16.74
C ARG A 483 -31.26 -7.84 -18.27
N ALA A 484 -31.31 -6.71 -18.99
CA ALA A 484 -31.34 -6.72 -20.45
C ALA A 484 -30.07 -7.33 -21.05
N LEU A 485 -28.91 -7.10 -20.44
CA LEU A 485 -27.64 -7.73 -20.83
C LEU A 485 -27.61 -9.23 -20.54
N ALA A 486 -28.17 -9.66 -19.40
CA ALA A 486 -28.20 -11.08 -19.03
C ALA A 486 -29.16 -11.90 -19.92
N ASN A 487 -30.24 -11.27 -20.38
CA ASN A 487 -31.30 -11.92 -21.16
C ASN A 487 -31.24 -11.59 -22.67
N GLU A 488 -30.27 -10.79 -23.11
CA GLU A 488 -30.16 -10.25 -24.49
C GLU A 488 -31.45 -9.55 -24.98
N GLU A 489 -32.18 -8.90 -24.06
CA GLU A 489 -33.47 -8.28 -24.33
C GLU A 489 -33.32 -6.89 -24.97
N THR A 490 -34.21 -6.58 -25.93
CA THR A 490 -34.28 -5.26 -26.55
C THR A 490 -35.00 -4.29 -25.62
N ILE A 491 -34.39 -3.14 -25.36
CA ILE A 491 -34.91 -2.12 -24.46
C ILE A 491 -34.96 -0.75 -25.13
N THR A 492 -35.95 0.06 -24.75
CA THR A 492 -36.05 1.46 -25.21
C THR A 492 -35.45 2.38 -24.17
N ILE A 493 -34.47 3.20 -24.57
CA ILE A 493 -33.78 4.16 -23.72
C ILE A 493 -34.07 5.59 -24.16
N ARG A 494 -34.14 6.50 -23.19
CA ARG A 494 -34.14 7.94 -23.44
C ARG A 494 -32.72 8.48 -23.26
N TYR A 495 -32.11 8.92 -24.35
CA TYR A 495 -30.68 9.20 -24.45
C TYR A 495 -30.36 10.65 -24.82
N TRP A 496 -29.49 11.27 -24.03
CA TRP A 496 -28.95 12.60 -24.29
C TRP A 496 -27.70 12.50 -25.18
N ASN A 497 -27.77 13.06 -26.38
CA ASN A 497 -26.59 13.20 -27.23
C ASN A 497 -25.83 14.49 -26.89
N ALA A 498 -24.57 14.61 -27.33
CA ALA A 498 -23.73 15.75 -26.98
C ALA A 498 -24.06 17.03 -27.78
N GLU A 499 -24.84 16.91 -28.86
CA GLU A 499 -25.04 17.97 -29.86
C GLU A 499 -26.48 18.53 -29.86
N HIS A 500 -27.44 17.83 -29.27
CA HIS A 500 -28.84 18.23 -29.23
C HIS A 500 -29.30 18.51 -27.80
N THR A 501 -30.05 19.58 -27.65
CA THR A 501 -30.65 20.04 -26.39
C THR A 501 -31.92 19.29 -26.00
N THR A 502 -32.31 18.24 -26.75
CA THR A 502 -33.48 17.39 -26.47
C THR A 502 -33.09 15.91 -26.44
N PRO A 503 -33.63 15.12 -25.49
CA PRO A 503 -33.34 13.69 -25.41
C PRO A 503 -34.01 12.93 -26.55
N THR A 504 -33.32 11.94 -27.08
CA THR A 504 -33.84 11.05 -28.15
C THR A 504 -34.20 9.69 -27.57
N GLU A 505 -35.35 9.14 -27.96
CA GLU A 505 -35.72 7.76 -27.62
C GLU A 505 -35.12 6.79 -28.64
N ARG A 506 -34.52 5.71 -28.15
CA ARG A 506 -33.81 4.73 -28.97
C ARG A 506 -34.08 3.33 -28.47
N SER A 507 -34.51 2.45 -29.38
CA SER A 507 -34.57 1.01 -29.13
C SER A 507 -33.19 0.39 -29.39
N ILE A 508 -32.66 -0.32 -28.39
CA ILE A 508 -31.32 -0.91 -28.41
C ILE A 508 -31.30 -2.33 -27.86
N THR A 509 -30.45 -3.19 -28.42
CA THR A 509 -30.14 -4.53 -27.88
C THR A 509 -28.72 -4.53 -27.32
N PRO A 510 -28.54 -4.60 -26.00
CA PRO A 510 -27.23 -4.46 -25.36
C PRO A 510 -26.41 -5.76 -25.45
N TYR A 511 -25.10 -5.64 -25.70
CA TYR A 511 -24.18 -6.78 -25.81
C TYR A 511 -23.23 -6.88 -24.62
N TYR A 512 -22.54 -5.78 -24.29
CA TYR A 512 -21.62 -5.73 -23.15
C TYR A 512 -21.39 -4.29 -22.69
N ILE A 513 -20.82 -4.16 -21.49
CA ILE A 513 -20.44 -2.87 -20.92
C ILE A 513 -18.93 -2.79 -20.78
N GLU A 514 -18.38 -1.67 -21.23
CA GLU A 514 -16.98 -1.32 -21.10
C GLU A 514 -16.84 -0.14 -20.13
N THR A 515 -15.85 -0.17 -19.25
CA THR A 515 -15.54 0.98 -18.38
C THR A 515 -14.22 1.61 -18.83
N ARG A 516 -14.26 2.85 -19.33
CA ARG A 516 -13.08 3.64 -19.69
C ARG A 516 -12.97 4.86 -18.79
N ARG A 517 -11.85 5.02 -18.09
CA ARG A 517 -11.55 6.21 -17.26
C ARG A 517 -12.73 6.61 -16.35
N HIS A 518 -13.31 5.64 -15.64
CA HIS A 518 -14.48 5.79 -14.74
C HIS A 518 -15.83 6.12 -15.39
N VAL A 519 -15.93 6.09 -16.72
CA VAL A 519 -17.18 6.24 -17.46
C VAL A 519 -17.59 4.88 -18.03
N ARG A 520 -18.87 4.51 -17.88
CA ARG A 520 -19.43 3.27 -18.43
C ARG A 520 -20.01 3.51 -19.81
N TYR A 521 -19.64 2.64 -20.74
CA TYR A 521 -20.08 2.63 -22.12
C TYR A 521 -20.80 1.31 -22.38
N LEU A 522 -22.05 1.40 -22.84
CA LEU A 522 -22.88 0.29 -23.27
C LEU A 522 -22.70 0.10 -24.77
N HIS A 523 -22.20 -1.06 -25.18
CA HIS A 523 -22.17 -1.45 -26.58
C HIS A 523 -23.47 -2.17 -26.91
N ALA A 524 -24.23 -1.64 -27.86
CA ALA A 524 -25.55 -2.14 -28.20
C ALA A 524 -25.86 -1.97 -29.69
N TYR A 525 -26.65 -2.88 -30.24
CA TYR A 525 -27.23 -2.69 -31.57
C TYR A 525 -28.37 -1.69 -31.51
N CYS A 526 -28.29 -0.62 -32.31
CA CYS A 526 -29.32 0.42 -32.34
C CYS A 526 -30.31 0.13 -33.46
N HIS A 527 -31.54 -0.26 -33.11
CA HIS A 527 -32.58 -0.59 -34.10
C HIS A 527 -33.03 0.62 -34.94
N LEU A 528 -32.91 1.83 -34.39
CA LEU A 528 -33.23 3.06 -35.11
C LEU A 528 -32.23 3.37 -36.24
N ARG A 529 -30.98 2.95 -36.09
CA ARG A 529 -29.89 3.21 -37.05
C ARG A 529 -29.38 1.95 -37.75
N GLN A 530 -29.88 0.79 -37.34
CA GLN A 530 -29.51 -0.54 -37.83
C GLN A 530 -28.00 -0.80 -37.83
N GLU A 531 -27.32 -0.35 -36.77
CA GLU A 531 -25.86 -0.48 -36.62
C GLU A 531 -25.47 -0.61 -35.15
N GLU A 532 -24.29 -1.19 -34.90
CA GLU A 532 -23.71 -1.25 -33.56
C GLU A 532 -23.21 0.13 -33.12
N ARG A 533 -23.62 0.56 -31.92
CA ARG A 533 -23.23 1.85 -31.36
C ARG A 533 -22.87 1.75 -29.90
N THR A 534 -21.98 2.65 -29.50
CA THR A 534 -21.56 2.82 -28.11
C THR A 534 -22.35 3.96 -27.45
N PHE A 535 -23.04 3.66 -26.37
CA PHE A 535 -23.84 4.59 -25.58
C PHE A 535 -23.19 4.85 -24.22
N ARG A 536 -22.97 6.12 -23.88
CA ARG A 536 -22.54 6.50 -22.52
C ARG A 536 -23.68 6.29 -21.52
N VAL A 537 -23.48 5.43 -20.53
CA VAL A 537 -24.52 5.03 -19.57
C VAL A 537 -24.97 6.21 -18.71
N ASP A 538 -24.06 7.13 -18.40
CA ASP A 538 -24.34 8.36 -17.65
C ASP A 538 -25.23 9.37 -18.39
N ARG A 539 -25.47 9.15 -19.69
CA ARG A 539 -26.37 9.96 -20.54
C ARG A 539 -27.72 9.29 -20.81
N ILE A 540 -27.97 8.14 -20.19
CA ILE A 540 -29.28 7.46 -20.25
C ILE A 540 -30.15 8.01 -19.11
N GLU A 541 -31.21 8.72 -19.48
CA GLU A 541 -32.13 9.32 -18.51
C GLU A 541 -33.05 8.27 -17.87
N CYS A 542 -33.62 7.39 -18.69
CA CYS A 542 -34.42 6.27 -18.23
C CYS A 542 -34.50 5.15 -19.28
N VAL A 543 -34.86 3.95 -18.83
CA VAL A 543 -35.32 2.85 -19.68
C VAL A 543 -36.85 2.89 -19.66
N VAL A 544 -37.47 3.08 -20.82
CA VAL A 544 -38.92 3.11 -21.01
C VAL A 544 -39.37 1.67 -21.24
N GLU A 545 -40.27 1.18 -20.39
CA GLU A 545 -40.96 -0.09 -20.65
C GLU A 545 -42.01 0.19 -21.72
N GLU A 546 -41.97 -0.54 -22.84
CA GLU A 546 -43.17 -0.67 -23.66
C GLU A 546 -44.23 -1.38 -22.82
N MET A 547 -45.29 -0.66 -22.45
CA MET A 547 -46.52 -1.32 -22.05
C MET A 547 -46.93 -2.20 -23.22
N ARG A 548 -46.88 -3.53 -23.03
CA ARG A 548 -47.65 -4.46 -23.84
C ARG A 548 -49.13 -4.13 -23.62
N GLY A 549 -49.63 -3.16 -24.39
CA GLY A 549 -51.04 -2.84 -24.49
C GLY A 549 -51.72 -3.88 -25.39
N GLY A 550 -52.50 -4.75 -24.75
CA GLY A 550 -53.77 -5.26 -25.25
C GLY A 550 -53.79 -6.00 -26.58
N ASP A 551 -53.85 -7.33 -26.50
CA ASP A 551 -54.71 -8.09 -27.40
C ASP A 551 -55.72 -8.88 -26.55
N GLU A 552 -56.98 -8.84 -27.01
CA GLU A 552 -58.02 -9.84 -26.77
C GLU A 552 -58.61 -9.99 -25.36
N ALA A 553 -59.54 -9.08 -25.01
CA ALA A 553 -60.69 -9.45 -24.18
C ALA A 553 -61.85 -9.84 -25.12
N GLU A 554 -61.90 -11.12 -25.45
CA GLU A 554 -63.07 -11.77 -26.06
C GLU A 554 -64.33 -11.50 -25.23
N GLY A 555 -65.42 -11.25 -25.94
CA GLY A 555 -66.73 -11.01 -25.38
C GLY A 555 -67.23 -12.17 -24.51
N ARG A 556 -67.78 -11.79 -23.35
CA ARG A 556 -68.89 -12.53 -22.76
C ARG A 556 -70.00 -11.55 -22.41
N VAL A 557 -70.95 -11.48 -23.33
CA VAL A 557 -72.33 -11.11 -23.06
C VAL A 557 -72.85 -12.07 -21.98
N ILE A 558 -73.25 -11.53 -20.84
CA ILE A 558 -74.31 -12.13 -20.03
C ILE A 558 -75.36 -11.04 -19.91
N ASP A 559 -76.39 -11.25 -20.72
CA ASP A 559 -77.73 -10.70 -20.56
C ASP A 559 -78.36 -11.34 -19.30
N SER A 560 -79.21 -10.58 -18.62
CA SER A 560 -80.11 -10.96 -17.51
C SER A 560 -79.54 -11.03 -16.09
#